data_AF-A0A964V839-F1
#
_entry.id   AF-A0A964V839-F1
#
_cell.length_a   1.000
_cell.length_b   1.000
_cell.length_c   1.000
_cell.angle_alpha   90.00
_cell.angle_beta   90.00
_cell.angle_gamma   90.00
#
_symmetry.space_group_name_H-M   'P 1'
#
loop_
_entity.id
_entity.type
_entity.pdbx_description
1 polymer ?
#
loop_
_entity_poly.entity_id
_entity_poly.type
_entity_poly.pdbx_seq_one_letter_code
_entity_poly.pdbx_strand_id
1 'polypeptide(L)'
;MHDFNAFLSPEYPVLHSVGRSGAHGSELPDRQMAISLGLLVKGIPSFLATVHVDEHELVGIRESLDGGSVRVAVVGMSVNGSDLPDEGPSESEPWQHSLPGAKSLPAAFLSLVCADGRRIGIARIVAREESGSPEDVARFVLRQITQGVQIPDLASTR
;
A
#
# COMPACT_ATOMS: atom_id res chain seq x y z
N MET A 1 21.45 -12.23 9.65
CA MET A 1 19.97 -12.29 9.73
C MET A 1 19.48 -10.92 9.32
N HIS A 2 18.69 -10.81 8.25
CA HIS A 2 17.98 -9.56 7.97
C HIS A 2 16.79 -9.53 8.93
N ASP A 3 16.85 -8.65 9.93
CA ASP A 3 15.72 -8.43 10.82
C ASP A 3 14.58 -7.82 10.00
N PHE A 4 13.55 -8.62 9.74
CA PHE A 4 12.34 -8.12 9.11
C PHE A 4 11.60 -7.25 10.12
N ASN A 5 11.59 -5.95 9.87
CA ASN A 5 10.92 -4.98 10.72
C ASN A 5 9.45 -4.87 10.34
N ALA A 6 8.64 -5.73 10.95
CA ALA A 6 7.19 -5.75 10.80
C ALA A 6 6.52 -5.09 12.00
N PHE A 7 5.65 -4.12 11.74
CA PHE A 7 4.87 -3.42 12.74
C PHE A 7 3.37 -3.64 12.50
N LEU A 8 2.60 -3.72 13.58
CA LEU A 8 1.15 -3.91 13.54
C LEU A 8 0.46 -2.76 14.26
N SER A 9 -0.60 -2.26 13.64
CA SER A 9 -1.51 -1.32 14.30
C SER A 9 -2.45 -2.03 15.30
N PRO A 10 -3.15 -1.27 16.14
CA PRO A 10 -4.41 -1.71 16.74
C PRO A 10 -5.44 -2.10 15.67
N GLU A 11 -6.55 -2.66 16.14
CA GLU A 11 -7.70 -2.98 15.28
C GLU A 11 -8.51 -1.74 14.92
N TYR A 12 -8.90 -1.66 13.65
CA TYR A 12 -9.74 -0.61 13.10
C TYR A 12 -10.96 -1.23 12.41
N PRO A 13 -12.16 -0.66 12.61
CA PRO A 13 -13.29 -1.00 11.76
C PRO A 13 -12.94 -0.70 10.29
N VAL A 14 -13.30 -1.62 9.41
CA VAL A 14 -13.12 -1.47 7.96
C VAL A 14 -14.48 -1.25 7.29
N LEU A 15 -14.54 -0.24 6.44
CA LEU A 15 -15.58 -0.06 5.44
C LEU A 15 -15.04 -0.62 4.13
N HIS A 16 -15.87 -1.29 3.36
CA HIS A 16 -15.47 -1.74 2.04
C HIS A 16 -16.64 -1.74 1.07
N SER A 17 -16.34 -1.53 -0.20
CA SER A 17 -17.28 -1.66 -1.30
C SER A 17 -16.61 -2.34 -2.48
N VAL A 18 -17.41 -3.04 -3.28
CA VAL A 18 -16.93 -3.80 -4.42
C VAL A 18 -17.52 -3.20 -5.69
N GLY A 19 -16.66 -2.93 -6.67
CA GLY A 19 -17.05 -2.49 -8.00
C GLY A 19 -16.37 -3.33 -9.08
N ARG A 20 -16.91 -3.32 -10.29
CA ARG A 20 -16.19 -3.82 -11.46
C ARG A 20 -15.14 -2.80 -11.85
N SER A 21 -13.91 -3.24 -12.04
CA SER A 21 -12.87 -2.35 -12.55
C SER A 21 -13.12 -2.18 -14.06
N GLY A 22 -13.51 -0.97 -14.49
CA GLY A 22 -13.88 -0.74 -15.90
C GLY A 22 -14.86 0.41 -16.19
N ALA A 23 -15.29 1.20 -15.19
CA ALA A 23 -16.17 2.34 -15.46
C ALA A 23 -15.50 3.53 -16.19
N HIS A 24 -14.16 3.56 -16.30
CA HIS A 24 -13.43 4.58 -17.05
C HIS A 24 -12.18 4.01 -17.74
N GLY A 25 -12.33 3.60 -19.00
CA GLY A 25 -11.29 3.65 -20.03
C GLY A 25 -9.98 2.87 -19.86
N SER A 26 -9.78 2.13 -18.77
CA SER A 26 -8.59 1.29 -18.57
C SER A 26 -8.92 -0.17 -18.85
N GLU A 27 -8.26 -0.74 -19.85
CA GLU A 27 -8.30 -2.16 -20.23
C GLU A 27 -7.68 -3.02 -19.10
N LEU A 28 -8.41 -3.21 -18.01
CA LEU A 28 -8.09 -4.28 -17.07
C LEU A 28 -8.62 -5.61 -17.63
N PRO A 29 -7.94 -6.74 -17.36
CA PRO A 29 -8.38 -8.04 -17.84
C PRO A 29 -9.83 -8.32 -17.42
N ASP A 30 -10.62 -8.84 -18.35
CA ASP A 30 -11.95 -9.38 -18.04
C ASP A 30 -11.82 -10.31 -16.82
N ARG A 31 -12.56 -10.02 -15.74
CA ARG A 31 -12.60 -10.70 -14.41
C ARG A 31 -11.81 -10.06 -13.26
N GLN A 32 -11.29 -8.85 -13.40
CA GLN A 32 -10.80 -8.11 -12.23
C GLN A 32 -11.92 -7.29 -11.55
N MET A 33 -12.00 -7.45 -10.24
CA MET A 33 -12.88 -6.68 -9.37
C MET A 33 -12.05 -5.69 -8.57
N ALA A 34 -12.60 -4.51 -8.31
CA ALA A 34 -11.99 -3.50 -7.47
C ALA A 34 -12.69 -3.51 -6.10
N ILE A 35 -11.91 -3.63 -5.03
CA ILE A 35 -12.38 -3.45 -3.66
C ILE A 35 -11.86 -2.11 -3.15
N SER A 36 -12.77 -1.19 -2.93
CA SER A 36 -12.48 0.05 -2.22
C SER A 36 -12.55 -0.20 -0.72
N LEU A 37 -11.52 0.22 0.00
CA LEU A 37 -11.31 -0.02 1.42
C LEU A 37 -11.21 1.32 2.15
N GLY A 38 -11.83 1.40 3.32
CA GLY A 38 -11.85 2.56 4.21
C GLY A 38 -11.60 2.17 5.66
N LEU A 39 -10.48 2.55 6.27
CA LEU A 39 -10.30 2.31 7.72
C LEU A 39 -10.83 3.48 8.55
N LEU A 40 -11.58 3.14 9.59
CA LEU A 40 -12.09 4.10 10.56
C LEU A 40 -11.10 4.26 11.72
N VAL A 41 -10.35 5.35 11.71
CA VAL A 41 -9.48 5.73 12.84
C VAL A 41 -10.27 6.72 13.69
N LYS A 42 -10.59 6.33 14.94
CA LYS A 42 -11.45 7.11 15.85
C LYS A 42 -12.81 7.49 15.21
N GLY A 43 -13.35 6.60 14.38
CA GLY A 43 -14.64 6.80 13.70
C GLY A 43 -14.58 7.66 12.42
N ILE A 44 -13.40 8.11 12.01
CA ILE A 44 -13.21 8.92 10.79
C ILE A 44 -12.58 8.05 9.69
N PRO A 45 -13.13 8.03 8.46
CA PRO A 45 -12.48 7.39 7.32
C PRO A 45 -11.13 8.07 7.00
N SER A 46 -10.04 7.37 7.30
CA SER A 46 -8.69 7.94 7.27
C SER A 46 -7.73 7.23 6.32
N PHE A 47 -7.99 5.98 6.01
CA PHE A 47 -7.19 5.21 5.08
C PHE A 47 -8.12 4.77 3.95
N LEU A 48 -7.90 5.30 2.75
CA LEU A 48 -8.66 4.94 1.56
C LEU A 48 -7.71 4.26 0.58
N ALA A 49 -8.09 3.07 0.12
CA ALA A 49 -7.32 2.34 -0.88
C ALA A 49 -8.24 1.53 -1.77
N THR A 50 -7.83 1.34 -3.03
CA THR A 50 -8.50 0.44 -3.95
C THR A 50 -7.56 -0.68 -4.32
N VAL A 51 -7.96 -1.92 -4.05
CA VAL A 51 -7.21 -3.11 -4.44
C VAL A 51 -7.93 -3.83 -5.56
N HIS A 52 -7.17 -4.30 -6.53
CA HIS A 52 -7.67 -5.13 -7.61
C HIS A 52 -7.49 -6.60 -7.21
N VAL A 53 -8.55 -7.38 -7.37
CA VAL A 53 -8.57 -8.80 -7.01
C VAL A 53 -9.21 -9.60 -8.13
N ASP A 54 -8.85 -10.88 -8.20
CA ASP A 54 -9.54 -11.82 -9.07
C ASP A 54 -10.98 -12.05 -8.55
N GLU A 55 -11.94 -12.13 -9.47
CA GLU A 55 -13.35 -12.42 -9.14
C GLU A 55 -13.51 -13.70 -8.30
N HIS A 56 -12.67 -14.71 -8.51
CA HIS A 56 -12.68 -15.96 -7.74
C HIS A 56 -12.23 -15.77 -6.29
N GLU A 57 -11.35 -14.81 -6.01
CA GLU A 57 -10.87 -14.52 -4.65
C GLU A 57 -11.81 -13.58 -3.87
N LEU A 58 -12.64 -12.83 -4.60
CA LEU A 58 -13.50 -11.78 -4.05
C LEU A 58 -14.39 -12.26 -2.90
N VAL A 59 -15.04 -13.42 -3.06
CA VAL A 59 -15.98 -13.94 -2.05
C VAL A 59 -15.25 -14.17 -0.72
N GLY A 60 -14.11 -14.85 -0.76
CA GLY A 60 -13.32 -15.11 0.44
C GLY A 60 -12.75 -13.85 1.07
N ILE A 61 -12.29 -12.88 0.26
CA ILE A 61 -11.81 -11.59 0.77
C ILE A 61 -12.92 -10.82 1.45
N ARG A 62 -14.11 -10.78 0.85
CA ARG A 62 -15.28 -10.10 1.39
C ARG A 62 -15.71 -10.72 2.72
N GLU A 63 -15.80 -12.04 2.81
CA GLU A 63 -16.10 -12.73 4.07
C GLU A 63 -15.09 -12.38 5.17
N SER A 64 -13.79 -12.32 4.84
CA SER A 64 -12.75 -11.90 5.79
C SER A 64 -12.90 -10.44 6.25
N LEU A 65 -13.36 -9.53 5.37
CA LEU A 65 -13.61 -8.12 5.68
C LEU A 65 -14.92 -7.92 6.47
N ASP A 66 -15.97 -8.67 6.13
CA ASP A 66 -17.24 -8.71 6.86
C ASP A 66 -17.07 -9.29 8.28
N GLY A 67 -16.00 -10.06 8.51
CA GLY A 67 -15.59 -10.60 9.81
C GLY A 67 -15.23 -9.55 10.87
N GLY A 68 -15.12 -8.27 10.50
CA GLY A 68 -15.06 -7.15 11.44
C GLY A 68 -13.79 -6.32 11.31
N SER A 69 -13.21 -5.94 12.45
CA SER A 69 -12.05 -5.04 12.47
C SER A 69 -10.81 -5.70 11.86
N VAL A 70 -9.96 -4.88 11.22
CA VAL A 70 -8.69 -5.28 10.63
C VAL A 70 -7.53 -4.58 11.32
N ARG A 71 -6.34 -5.16 11.24
CA ARG A 71 -5.09 -4.49 11.61
C ARG A 71 -4.33 -4.09 10.36
N VAL A 72 -3.52 -3.05 10.44
CA VAL A 72 -2.57 -2.68 9.40
C VAL A 72 -1.20 -3.24 9.78
N ALA A 73 -0.65 -4.06 8.90
CA ALA A 73 0.73 -4.51 8.98
C ALA A 73 1.59 -3.67 8.02
N VAL A 74 2.68 -3.12 8.56
CA VAL A 74 3.67 -2.35 7.80
C VAL A 74 5.02 -3.05 7.92
N VAL A 75 5.61 -3.41 6.81
CA VAL A 75 6.93 -4.08 6.75
C VAL A 75 7.92 -3.16 6.06
N GLY A 76 9.01 -2.83 6.76
CA GLY A 76 10.12 -2.08 6.20
C GLY A 76 11.05 -2.99 5.42
N MET A 77 11.35 -2.63 4.17
CA MET A 77 12.37 -3.32 3.38
C MET A 77 13.07 -2.40 2.37
N SER A 78 14.24 -2.81 1.93
CA SER A 78 14.94 -2.18 0.81
C SER A 78 14.39 -2.70 -0.52
N VAL A 79 14.13 -1.81 -1.46
CA VAL A 79 13.77 -2.13 -2.84
C VAL A 79 14.80 -1.56 -3.80
N ASN A 80 15.09 -2.26 -4.89
CA ASN A 80 15.98 -1.71 -5.91
C ASN A 80 15.23 -0.65 -6.71
N GLY A 81 15.90 0.44 -7.06
CA GLY A 81 15.32 1.48 -7.92
C GLY A 81 14.80 0.95 -9.27
N SER A 82 15.34 -0.17 -9.77
CA SER A 82 14.87 -0.86 -10.98
C SER A 82 13.51 -1.55 -10.85
N ASP A 83 13.02 -1.77 -9.62
CA ASP A 83 11.76 -2.46 -9.33
C ASP A 83 10.59 -1.48 -9.11
N LEU A 84 10.83 -0.19 -9.35
CA LEU A 84 9.82 0.86 -9.32
C LEU A 84 9.14 0.96 -10.68
N PRO A 85 7.80 1.00 -10.77
CA PRO A 85 7.13 1.29 -12.02
C PRO A 85 7.56 2.70 -12.46
N ASP A 86 8.19 2.80 -13.63
CA ASP A 86 8.48 4.08 -14.27
C ASP A 86 7.18 4.87 -14.37
N GLU A 87 7.09 6.02 -13.70
CA GLU A 87 6.00 6.98 -13.90
C GLU A 87 6.13 7.61 -15.30
N GLY A 88 5.88 6.84 -16.37
CA GLY A 88 5.78 7.30 -17.75
C GLY A 88 7.04 7.95 -18.36
N PRO A 89 7.09 8.12 -19.68
CA PRO A 89 8.20 8.78 -20.34
C PRO A 89 8.10 10.29 -20.08
N SER A 90 8.82 10.78 -19.07
CA SER A 90 9.27 12.16 -19.09
C SER A 90 10.16 12.30 -20.32
N GLU A 91 9.67 12.99 -21.35
CA GLU A 91 10.43 13.30 -22.54
C GLU A 91 11.76 13.96 -22.14
N SER A 92 12.85 13.24 -22.42
CA SER A 92 14.15 13.81 -22.79
C SER A 92 14.68 14.95 -21.90
N GLU A 93 15.11 14.65 -20.67
CA GLU A 93 16.07 15.53 -19.99
C GLU A 93 17.49 14.94 -20.01
N PRO A 94 18.48 15.60 -20.66
CA PRO A 94 19.80 15.04 -20.96
C PRO A 94 20.74 14.80 -19.76
N TRP A 95 20.25 15.02 -18.53
CA TRP A 95 21.01 14.80 -17.30
C TRP A 95 20.68 13.46 -16.62
N GLN A 96 19.81 12.62 -17.19
CA GLN A 96 19.70 11.20 -16.86
C GLN A 96 20.93 10.42 -17.37
N HIS A 97 22.11 10.79 -16.87
CA HIS A 97 23.22 9.87 -16.84
C HIS A 97 22.79 8.68 -15.98
N SER A 98 22.68 7.52 -16.62
CA SER A 98 22.57 6.23 -15.95
C SER A 98 23.65 6.14 -14.87
N LEU A 99 23.25 6.29 -13.60
CA LEU A 99 24.16 6.17 -12.47
C LEU A 99 24.53 4.68 -12.29
N PRO A 100 25.82 4.33 -12.21
CA PRO A 100 26.24 2.98 -11.94
C PRO A 100 25.97 2.65 -10.47
N GLY A 101 25.08 1.68 -10.23
CA GLY A 101 24.75 1.15 -8.91
C GLY A 101 23.26 1.24 -8.64
N ALA A 102 22.58 0.09 -8.60
CA ALA A 102 21.19 -0.01 -8.15
C ALA A 102 21.10 0.53 -6.72
N LYS A 103 20.68 1.80 -6.57
CA LYS A 103 20.45 2.38 -5.25
C LYS A 103 19.26 1.64 -4.63
N SER A 104 19.54 0.95 -3.52
CA SER A 104 18.53 0.32 -2.69
C SER A 104 17.82 1.43 -1.93
N LEU A 105 16.55 1.67 -2.24
CA LEU A 105 15.72 2.67 -1.56
C LEU A 105 14.92 2.01 -0.42
N PRO A 106 14.79 2.67 0.73
CA PRO A 106 13.96 2.16 1.81
C PRO A 106 12.47 2.31 1.43
N ALA A 107 11.71 1.26 1.70
CA ALA A 107 10.29 1.18 1.40
C ALA A 107 9.51 0.54 2.55
N ALA A 108 8.22 0.82 2.59
CA ALA A 108 7.25 0.20 3.46
C ALA A 108 6.18 -0.50 2.63
N PHE A 109 5.93 -1.77 2.94
CA PHE A 109 4.83 -2.55 2.36
C PHE A 109 3.69 -2.59 3.37
N LEU A 110 2.50 -2.27 2.88
CA LEU A 110 1.31 -2.16 3.69
C LEU A 110 0.35 -3.28 3.32
N SER A 111 -0.15 -3.96 4.34
CA SER A 111 -1.21 -4.95 4.19
C SER A 111 -2.24 -4.81 5.30
N LEU A 112 -3.49 -5.18 4.99
CA LEU A 112 -4.50 -5.41 6.02
C LEU A 112 -4.40 -6.85 6.49
N VAL A 113 -4.57 -7.04 7.79
CA VAL A 113 -4.68 -8.35 8.45
C VAL A 113 -6.10 -8.48 8.99
N CYS A 114 -6.87 -9.36 8.38
CA CYS A 114 -8.24 -9.69 8.79
C CYS A 114 -8.24 -10.57 10.05
N ALA A 115 -9.41 -10.67 10.71
CA ALA A 115 -9.58 -11.45 11.94
C ALA A 115 -9.30 -12.95 11.76
N ASP A 116 -9.53 -13.48 10.55
CA ASP A 116 -9.23 -14.86 10.16
C ASP A 116 -7.75 -15.11 9.81
N GLY A 117 -6.91 -14.07 9.90
CA GLY A 117 -5.49 -14.11 9.57
C GLY A 117 -5.18 -13.88 8.08
N ARG A 118 -6.20 -13.69 7.22
CA ARG A 118 -5.98 -13.32 5.81
C ARG A 118 -5.25 -11.99 5.72
N ARG A 119 -4.32 -11.90 4.76
CA ARG A 119 -3.54 -10.69 4.49
C ARG A 119 -3.87 -10.14 3.11
N ILE A 120 -4.23 -8.86 3.04
CA ILE A 120 -4.56 -8.18 1.79
C ILE A 120 -3.50 -7.11 1.55
N GLY A 121 -2.68 -7.27 0.51
CA GLY A 121 -1.68 -6.27 0.14
C GLY A 121 -2.35 -5.01 -0.39
N ILE A 122 -1.96 -3.84 0.13
CA ILE A 122 -2.61 -2.57 -0.21
C ILE A 122 -1.72 -1.67 -1.04
N ALA A 123 -0.53 -1.38 -0.53
CA ALA A 123 0.34 -0.38 -1.12
C ALA A 123 1.80 -0.65 -0.78
N ARG A 124 2.67 -0.08 -1.61
CA ARG A 124 4.11 0.02 -1.38
C ARG A 124 4.48 1.49 -1.42
N ILE A 125 5.02 2.00 -0.32
CA ILE A 125 5.49 3.38 -0.19
C ILE A 125 7.00 3.35 -0.23
N VAL A 126 7.60 4.12 -1.15
CA VAL A 126 9.05 4.15 -1.35
C VAL A 126 9.54 5.54 -1.03
N ALA A 127 10.55 5.65 -0.18
CA ALA A 127 11.18 6.94 0.08
C ALA A 127 12.00 7.37 -1.14
N ARG A 128 11.83 8.63 -1.58
CA ARG A 128 12.55 9.19 -2.72
C ARG A 128 14.02 9.52 -2.42
N GLU A 129 14.39 9.53 -1.14
CA GLU A 129 15.75 9.80 -0.65
C GLU A 129 16.17 8.72 0.37
N GLU A 130 17.47 8.59 0.64
CA GLU A 130 18.01 7.80 1.76
C GLU A 130 17.71 8.49 3.11
N SER A 131 16.45 8.87 3.33
CA SER A 131 15.99 9.66 4.48
C SER A 131 15.85 8.84 5.78
N GLY A 132 16.21 7.57 5.75
CA GLY A 132 16.20 6.69 6.91
C GLY A 132 16.38 5.21 6.56
N SER A 133 16.40 4.37 7.58
CA SER A 133 16.36 2.92 7.38
C SER A 133 14.96 2.48 6.93
N PRO A 134 14.80 1.30 6.29
CA PRO A 134 13.47 0.76 6.01
C PRO A 134 12.58 0.62 7.25
N GLU A 135 13.20 0.43 8.42
CA GLU A 135 12.51 0.43 9.70
C GLU A 135 11.89 1.80 10.02
N ASP A 136 12.65 2.87 9.83
CA ASP A 136 12.19 4.23 10.08
C ASP A 136 11.02 4.60 9.16
N VAL A 137 11.11 4.21 7.89
CA VAL A 137 10.02 4.39 6.92
C VAL A 137 8.77 3.62 7.36
N ALA A 138 8.90 2.37 7.77
CA ALA A 138 7.77 1.57 8.23
C ALA A 138 7.13 2.14 9.52
N ARG A 139 7.95 2.57 10.49
CA ARG A 139 7.47 3.23 11.72
C ARG A 139 6.78 4.55 11.42
N PHE A 140 7.33 5.34 10.49
CA PHE A 140 6.73 6.59 10.04
C PHE A 140 5.36 6.35 9.41
N VAL A 141 5.28 5.46 8.43
CA VAL A 141 4.03 5.11 7.75
C VAL A 141 2.97 4.63 8.74
N LEU A 142 3.33 3.72 9.66
CA LEU A 142 2.38 3.25 10.67
C LEU A 142 1.89 4.39 11.58
N ARG A 143 2.79 5.31 11.97
CA ARG A 143 2.44 6.47 12.78
C ARG A 143 1.44 7.38 12.05
N GLN A 144 1.65 7.63 10.77
CA GLN A 144 0.75 8.46 9.97
C GLN A 144 -0.64 7.83 9.84
N ILE A 145 -0.71 6.52 9.61
CA ILE A 145 -1.98 5.78 9.54
C ILE A 145 -2.71 5.84 10.89
N THR A 146 -2.01 5.64 12.00
CA THR A 146 -2.62 5.70 13.34
C THR A 146 -3.09 7.11 13.73
N GLN A 147 -2.52 8.15 13.10
CA GLN A 147 -2.97 9.54 13.22
C GLN A 147 -4.14 9.88 12.29
N GLY A 148 -4.48 8.97 11.37
CA GLY A 148 -5.60 9.14 10.46
C GLY A 148 -5.27 9.88 9.15
N VAL A 149 -3.99 9.92 8.77
CA VAL A 149 -3.52 10.54 7.52
C VAL A 149 -3.75 9.60 6.33
N GLN A 150 -4.21 10.17 5.21
CA GLN A 150 -4.46 9.38 4.00
C GLN A 150 -3.15 9.04 3.29
N ILE A 151 -3.03 7.81 2.76
CA ILE A 151 -1.83 7.35 2.05
C ILE A 151 -1.46 8.20 0.81
N PRO A 152 -2.40 8.71 0.00
CA PRO A 152 -2.06 9.61 -1.11
C PRO A 152 -1.26 10.84 -0.65
N ASP A 153 -1.51 11.30 0.58
CA ASP A 153 -0.80 12.45 1.16
C ASP A 153 0.64 12.09 1.57
N LEU A 154 0.92 10.81 1.84
CA LEU A 154 2.26 10.32 2.19
C LEU A 154 3.18 10.15 0.98
N ALA A 155 2.62 9.92 -0.20
CA ALA A 155 3.39 9.86 -1.45
C ALA A 155 3.72 11.26 -2.01
N SER A 156 3.05 12.30 -1.54
CA SER A 156 3.13 13.67 -2.07
C SER A 156 3.81 14.67 -1.14
N THR A 157 4.07 14.32 0.13
CA THR A 157 4.73 15.21 1.09
C THR A 157 6.23 15.31 0.80
N ARG A 158 6.64 16.53 0.43
CA ARG A 158 8.02 16.99 0.18
C ARG A 158 8.67 17.50 1.46
#